data_AF-A0A4U8S7K1-F1
#
_entry.id   AF-A0A4U8S7K1-F1
#
_cell.length_a   1.000
_cell.length_b   1.000
_cell.length_c   1.000
_cell.angle_alpha   90.00
_cell.angle_beta   90.00
_cell.angle_gamma   90.00
#
_symmetry.space_group_name_H-M   'P 1'
#
loop_
_entity.id
_entity.type
_entity.pdbx_description
1 polymer ?
#
loop_
_entity_poly.entity_id
_entity_poly.type
_entity_poly.pdbx_seq_one_letter_code
_entity_poly.pdbx_strand_id
1 'polypeptide(L)'
;MFPISQDLKAVIINKATNRKTQVSQTYEYLPNLSICVNDKGGGEFGVLITDSIYDLHIFTQTQAFPLYYYEQISSKDFHNTQGIQSTMDLYNEVEGFKDEDSMPLESRPLRGAEHWEKGSSSASANAKLEADKRGSPLDCRKSGDFFGVKGSGEGINPFLRNREKENNKSFDRVSSVSPQNDKIVYYKRKDAIRNEALIRFQEVYKDKTITKEAIFYYLYALLNHPTYKEKYKDNLSKMLPRIPFMKDFWGFENAGRALAQLHLNYESFAEACLDSSNGAFACLKSKMNDFKGQNLFHTKEEAMRDIQALQEKDFTINKLRFEAKGKLDTIIFNDNIAIVHIPLKAYEYKVNGKSPIEWIIDRYQVKIDKDSHIPNDPNLYECEEGALKGLKGGKYVLHLLLSVIEMSVRTMKTLESLPAYEVVEG
;
A
#
# COMPACT_ATOMS: atom_id res chain seq x y z
N MET A 1 16.80 21.08 16.01
CA MET A 1 16.39 20.32 14.81
C MET A 1 17.28 19.09 14.68
N PHE A 2 16.75 17.94 14.28
CA PHE A 2 17.50 16.68 14.16
C PHE A 2 17.19 15.98 12.83
N PRO A 3 18.13 15.28 12.17
CA PRO A 3 17.85 14.58 10.93
C PRO A 3 16.94 13.37 11.20
N ILE A 4 15.93 13.16 10.36
CA ILE A 4 14.94 12.07 10.53
C ILE A 4 15.61 10.68 10.61
N SER A 5 16.72 10.49 9.90
CA SER A 5 17.52 9.26 9.91
C SER A 5 18.30 9.02 11.22
N GLN A 6 18.50 10.05 12.05
CA GLN A 6 19.07 9.86 13.40
C GLN A 6 18.05 9.34 14.41
N ASP A 7 16.75 9.32 14.11
CA ASP A 7 15.74 8.85 15.05
C ASP A 7 14.86 7.72 14.49
N LEU A 8 14.82 7.55 13.16
CA LEU A 8 14.16 6.45 12.46
C LEU A 8 15.15 5.62 11.64
N LYS A 9 15.05 4.29 11.73
CA LYS A 9 15.75 3.40 10.79
C LYS A 9 15.10 3.55 9.41
N ALA A 10 15.87 3.97 8.42
CA ALA A 10 15.38 3.98 7.04
C ALA A 10 15.60 2.63 6.38
N VAL A 11 14.64 2.21 5.57
CA VAL A 11 14.72 0.99 4.77
C VAL A 11 14.58 1.37 3.29
N ILE A 12 15.39 0.76 2.44
CA ILE A 12 15.31 0.89 0.98
C ILE A 12 14.92 -0.49 0.44
N ILE A 13 13.77 -0.58 -0.24
CA ILE A 13 13.33 -1.79 -0.92
C ILE A 13 13.59 -1.62 -2.42
N ASN A 14 14.42 -2.48 -3.00
CA ASN A 14 14.66 -2.52 -4.44
C ASN A 14 14.24 -3.91 -4.97
N LYS A 15 13.17 -3.96 -5.78
CA LYS A 15 12.74 -5.19 -6.47
C LYS A 15 13.59 -5.52 -7.71
N ALA A 16 14.29 -4.54 -8.29
CA ALA A 16 15.01 -4.70 -9.56
C ALA A 16 16.49 -5.08 -9.39
N THR A 17 17.09 -4.79 -8.24
CA THR A 17 18.42 -5.28 -7.90
C THR A 17 18.35 -6.00 -6.58
N ASN A 18 18.89 -7.22 -6.54
CA ASN A 18 19.15 -8.02 -5.34
C ASN A 18 20.15 -7.33 -4.35
N ARG A 19 20.12 -6.00 -4.23
CA ARG A 19 20.88 -5.25 -3.23
C ARG A 19 20.10 -5.25 -1.93
N LYS A 20 20.51 -6.16 -1.06
CA LYS A 20 20.07 -6.34 0.32
C LYS A 20 20.31 -5.07 1.14
N THR A 21 19.27 -4.26 1.35
CA THR A 21 19.23 -3.26 2.41
C THR A 21 18.04 -3.55 3.32
N GLN A 22 18.32 -4.12 4.49
CA GLN A 22 17.45 -4.29 5.67
C GLN A 22 15.99 -4.76 5.50
N VAL A 23 15.64 -5.39 4.39
CA VAL A 23 14.48 -6.30 4.35
C VAL A 23 15.02 -7.70 4.08
N SER A 24 14.98 -8.57 5.09
CA SER A 24 15.23 -9.99 4.87
C SER A 24 14.22 -10.47 3.84
N GLN A 25 14.66 -11.28 2.87
CA GLN A 25 13.78 -11.94 1.91
C GLN A 25 12.77 -12.80 2.66
N THR A 26 11.61 -12.22 2.97
CA THR A 26 10.44 -12.95 3.42
C THR A 26 9.32 -12.61 2.45
N TYR A 27 8.79 -13.64 1.81
CA TYR A 27 7.71 -13.54 0.83
C TYR A 27 6.32 -13.51 1.51
N GLU A 28 6.29 -13.33 2.84
CA GLU A 28 5.07 -13.17 3.62
C GLU A 28 5.06 -11.78 4.26
N TYR A 29 3.98 -11.05 4.00
CA TYR A 29 3.83 -9.63 4.31
C TYR A 29 3.70 -9.44 5.82
N LEU A 30 4.73 -8.91 6.46
CA LEU A 30 4.65 -8.49 7.86
C LEU A 30 3.96 -7.11 7.92
N PRO A 31 2.86 -6.97 8.67
CA PRO A 31 2.03 -5.78 8.64
C PRO A 31 2.75 -4.56 9.22
N ASN A 32 2.94 -3.50 8.43
CA ASN A 32 3.70 -2.33 8.85
C ASN A 32 3.16 -1.06 8.21
N LEU A 33 3.40 0.08 8.86
CA LEU A 33 3.14 1.41 8.29
C LEU A 33 4.47 2.06 7.95
N SER A 34 4.58 2.71 6.79
CA SER A 34 5.80 3.39 6.38
C SER A 34 5.51 4.77 5.82
N ILE A 35 6.23 5.77 6.30
CA ILE A 35 6.24 7.11 5.69
C ILE A 35 7.30 7.12 4.60
N CYS A 36 6.87 7.19 3.35
CA CYS A 36 7.71 7.30 2.17
C CYS A 36 7.95 8.77 1.84
N VAL A 37 9.19 9.11 1.51
CA VAL A 37 9.61 10.44 1.03
C VAL A 37 10.55 10.29 -0.16
N ASN A 38 10.69 11.36 -0.94
CA ASN A 38 11.70 11.45 -1.99
C ASN A 38 13.09 11.52 -1.36
N ASP A 39 14.05 10.79 -1.92
CA ASP A 39 15.48 10.97 -1.63
C ASP A 39 16.07 12.09 -2.51
N LYS A 40 17.36 12.38 -2.31
CA LYS A 40 18.09 13.50 -2.90
C LYS A 40 17.93 13.55 -4.43
N GLY A 41 17.69 14.75 -4.95
CA GLY A 41 17.57 15.01 -6.38
C GLY A 41 16.21 14.64 -6.98
N GLY A 42 15.24 14.21 -6.17
CA GLY A 42 13.92 13.76 -6.61
C GLY A 42 12.88 14.84 -6.90
N GLY A 43 13.29 16.04 -7.33
CA GLY A 43 12.36 17.14 -7.68
C GLY A 43 11.64 17.77 -6.48
N GLU A 44 10.34 18.03 -6.62
CA GLU A 44 9.50 18.61 -5.56
C GLU A 44 9.25 17.60 -4.44
N PHE A 45 9.50 18.00 -3.19
CA PHE A 45 9.41 17.11 -2.03
C PHE A 45 8.00 16.51 -1.86
N GLY A 46 7.91 15.19 -2.00
CA GLY A 46 6.72 14.39 -1.76
C GLY A 46 6.83 13.58 -0.48
N VAL A 47 5.68 13.31 0.12
CA VAL A 47 5.55 12.45 1.30
C VAL A 47 4.22 11.72 1.22
N LEU A 48 4.24 10.40 1.46
CA LEU A 48 3.04 9.57 1.45
C LEU A 48 3.21 8.44 2.47
N ILE A 49 2.16 8.12 3.20
CA ILE A 49 2.15 6.96 4.09
C ILE A 49 1.57 5.76 3.35
N THR A 50 2.10 4.57 3.61
CA THR A 50 1.62 3.31 3.04
C THR A 50 1.62 2.20 4.09
N ASP A 51 0.66 1.29 3.97
CA ASP A 51 0.58 0.02 4.71
C ASP A 51 1.05 -1.18 3.88
N SER A 52 1.54 -0.91 2.68
CA SER A 52 1.82 -1.90 1.64
C SER A 52 3.30 -1.85 1.21
N ILE A 53 3.77 -2.90 0.55
CA ILE A 53 5.10 -2.85 -0.07
C ILE A 53 5.08 -1.79 -1.18
N TYR A 54 6.10 -0.95 -1.16
CA TYR A 54 6.22 0.22 -2.02
C TYR A 54 7.31 -0.01 -3.07
N ASP A 55 7.12 0.48 -4.29
CA ASP A 55 8.17 0.50 -5.31
C ASP A 55 9.19 1.62 -5.02
N LEU A 56 10.44 1.41 -5.42
CA LEU A 56 11.50 2.41 -5.28
C LEU A 56 11.16 3.72 -6.01
N HIS A 57 10.32 3.66 -7.05
CA HIS A 57 9.96 4.78 -7.92
C HIS A 57 8.56 5.36 -7.63
N ILE A 58 7.97 5.11 -6.47
CA ILE A 58 6.79 5.89 -6.02
C ILE A 58 7.16 7.38 -5.97
N PHE A 59 8.34 7.66 -5.41
CA PHE A 59 9.07 8.90 -5.57
C PHE A 59 10.35 8.64 -6.37
N THR A 60 10.95 9.68 -6.96
CA THR A 60 12.28 9.56 -7.54
C THR A 60 13.27 9.20 -6.43
N GLN A 61 13.69 7.93 -6.40
CA GLN A 61 14.47 7.32 -5.31
C GLN A 61 13.75 7.42 -3.96
N THR A 62 12.82 6.49 -3.70
CA THR A 62 12.02 6.51 -2.46
C THR A 62 12.83 6.05 -1.26
N GLN A 63 12.78 6.82 -0.18
CA GLN A 63 13.21 6.39 1.15
C GLN A 63 11.98 6.23 2.05
N ALA A 64 11.91 5.13 2.80
CA ALA A 64 10.81 4.90 3.72
C ALA A 64 11.27 4.77 5.17
N PHE A 65 10.44 5.30 6.05
CA PHE A 65 10.59 5.23 7.49
C PHE A 65 9.44 4.38 8.04
N PRO A 66 9.68 3.08 8.31
CA PRO A 66 8.67 2.20 8.86
C PRO A 66 8.39 2.55 10.33
N LEU A 67 7.21 2.17 10.81
CA LEU A 67 6.82 2.24 12.22
C LEU A 67 7.49 1.13 13.02
N TYR A 68 7.61 -0.06 12.42
CA TYR A 68 8.23 -1.23 13.03
C TYR A 68 9.38 -1.78 12.19
N TYR A 69 10.27 -2.53 12.82
CA TYR A 69 11.16 -3.46 12.13
C TYR A 69 11.05 -4.84 12.75
N TYR A 70 11.40 -5.86 11.97
CA TYR A 70 11.26 -7.26 12.36
C TYR A 70 12.63 -7.90 12.46
N GLU A 71 12.87 -8.59 13.57
CA GLU A 71 14.10 -9.35 13.81
C GLU A 71 13.76 -10.84 13.83
N GLN A 72 14.46 -11.62 13.02
CA GLN A 72 14.28 -13.07 12.99
C GLN A 72 14.74 -13.67 14.33
N ILE A 73 13.92 -14.55 14.89
CA ILE A 73 14.20 -15.27 16.14
C ILE A 73 14.16 -16.78 15.91
N SER A 74 14.80 -17.53 16.82
CA SER A 74 14.78 -18.99 16.76
C SER A 74 13.42 -19.56 17.18
N SER A 75 13.10 -20.79 16.73
CA SER A 75 11.87 -21.49 17.13
C SER A 75 11.79 -21.73 18.65
N LYS A 76 12.92 -22.04 19.28
CA LYS A 76 13.02 -22.22 20.73
C LYS A 76 12.65 -20.94 21.49
N ASP A 77 13.15 -19.79 21.01
CA ASP A 77 12.85 -18.49 21.62
C ASP A 77 11.40 -18.09 21.42
N PHE A 78 10.78 -18.47 20.31
CA PHE A 78 9.36 -18.23 20.06
C PHE A 78 8.47 -18.96 21.07
N HIS A 79 8.66 -20.27 21.25
CA HIS A 79 7.82 -21.11 22.11
C HIS A 79 8.05 -20.92 23.62
N ASN A 80 9.30 -20.70 24.06
CA ASN A 80 9.63 -20.50 25.48
C ASN A 80 8.91 -19.31 26.13
N THR A 81 8.40 -18.37 25.34
CA THR A 81 7.77 -17.13 25.85
C THR A 81 6.25 -17.12 25.71
N GLN A 82 5.66 -18.12 25.06
CA GLN A 82 4.20 -18.30 24.98
C GLN A 82 3.62 -19.20 26.08
N GLY A 83 4.46 -19.79 26.95
CA GLY A 83 3.99 -20.65 28.03
C GLY A 83 3.37 -21.97 27.55
N ILE A 84 3.66 -22.39 26.32
CA ILE A 84 3.36 -23.73 25.84
C ILE A 84 4.60 -24.58 26.09
N GLN A 85 4.56 -25.40 27.14
CA GLN A 85 5.50 -26.51 27.30
C GLN A 85 5.40 -27.35 26.03
N SER A 86 6.52 -27.40 25.30
CA SER A 86 6.66 -28.03 23.99
C SER A 86 6.14 -29.47 23.98
N THR A 87 5.13 -29.77 23.17
CA THR A 87 4.74 -31.14 22.79
C THR A 87 5.82 -31.86 21.96
N MET A 88 6.89 -31.16 21.57
CA MET A 88 8.08 -31.74 20.95
C MET A 88 8.92 -32.57 21.94
N ASP A 89 8.72 -32.41 23.25
CA ASP A 89 9.39 -33.25 24.25
C ASP A 89 8.75 -34.65 24.32
N LEU A 90 7.47 -34.78 23.98
CA LEU A 90 6.75 -36.07 23.91
C LEU A 90 7.09 -36.91 22.67
N TYR A 91 7.61 -36.29 21.61
CA TYR A 91 8.06 -37.03 20.42
C TYR A 91 9.48 -37.62 20.57
N ASN A 92 10.30 -37.06 21.47
CA ASN A 92 11.65 -37.55 21.72
C ASN A 92 11.72 -38.68 22.78
N GLU A 93 10.63 -38.97 23.49
CA GLU A 93 10.56 -40.10 24.43
C GLU A 93 10.12 -41.43 23.78
N VAL A 94 9.65 -41.43 22.52
CA VAL A 94 9.18 -42.66 21.84
C VAL A 94 10.28 -43.33 21.01
N GLU A 95 11.36 -42.61 20.66
CA GLU A 95 12.54 -43.16 19.94
C GLU A 95 13.56 -43.79 20.92
N GLY A 96 13.04 -44.61 21.84
CA GLY A 96 13.79 -45.29 22.90
C GLY A 96 13.62 -46.80 22.90
N PHE A 97 13.39 -47.43 21.75
CA PHE A 97 13.42 -48.89 21.62
C PHE A 97 14.47 -49.30 20.58
N LYS A 98 15.53 -49.92 21.09
CA LYS A 98 16.68 -50.44 20.36
C LYS A 98 16.28 -51.63 19.50
N ASP A 99 16.73 -51.62 18.25
CA ASP A 99 16.84 -52.81 17.40
C ASP A 99 17.95 -53.73 17.97
N GLU A 100 17.58 -54.97 18.29
CA GLU A 100 18.48 -56.13 18.32
C GLU A 100 17.68 -57.33 17.76
N ASP A 101 17.86 -57.61 16.47
CA ASP A 101 18.27 -58.92 15.95
C ASP A 101 17.96 -59.08 14.46
N SER A 102 18.87 -59.77 13.80
CA SER A 102 19.12 -59.73 12.38
C SER A 102 18.56 -60.95 11.60
N MET A 103 18.19 -60.67 10.34
CA MET A 103 18.22 -61.55 9.14
C MET A 103 17.04 -62.52 8.87
N PRO A 104 16.96 -63.13 7.66
CA PRO A 104 16.32 -62.57 6.46
C PRO A 104 15.32 -63.57 5.82
N LEU A 105 14.65 -63.22 4.70
CA LEU A 105 14.24 -64.10 3.56
C LEU A 105 12.89 -63.73 2.92
N GLU A 106 12.98 -63.45 1.62
CA GLU A 106 12.14 -63.92 0.50
C GLU A 106 10.66 -64.28 0.71
N SER A 107 9.77 -63.68 -0.10
CA SER A 107 9.25 -64.32 -1.33
C SER A 107 8.11 -63.49 -1.96
N ARG A 108 8.31 -63.15 -3.23
CA ARG A 108 7.31 -62.70 -4.23
C ARG A 108 6.54 -63.95 -4.74
N PRO A 109 5.51 -63.92 -5.64
CA PRO A 109 4.96 -62.78 -6.39
C PRO A 109 3.43 -62.90 -6.75
N LEU A 110 3.00 -62.00 -7.66
CA LEU A 110 1.96 -62.13 -8.71
C LEU A 110 0.56 -61.58 -8.34
N ARG A 111 -0.19 -60.89 -9.21
CA ARG A 111 -0.14 -60.84 -10.69
C ARG A 111 -1.03 -59.71 -11.21
N GLY A 112 -0.71 -59.25 -12.43
CA GLY A 112 -1.61 -58.48 -13.31
C GLY A 112 -1.07 -57.10 -13.63
N ALA A 113 0.01 -56.94 -14.41
CA ALA A 113 0.08 -57.13 -15.88
C ALA A 113 -0.85 -56.16 -16.61
N GLU A 114 -0.48 -55.39 -17.63
CA GLU A 114 0.74 -55.20 -18.42
C GLU A 114 0.34 -54.10 -19.43
N HIS A 115 1.13 -53.05 -19.67
CA HIS A 115 1.79 -52.73 -20.97
C HIS A 115 2.03 -51.19 -20.99
N TRP A 116 3.14 -50.57 -21.42
CA TRP A 116 4.40 -50.92 -22.10
C TRP A 116 5.51 -49.90 -21.70
N GLU A 117 6.71 -50.38 -21.40
CA GLU A 117 7.99 -49.75 -21.81
C GLU A 117 8.40 -50.40 -23.16
N LYS A 118 9.17 -49.87 -24.11
CA LYS A 118 10.09 -48.75 -24.26
C LYS A 118 10.30 -48.57 -25.78
N GLY A 119 10.44 -47.35 -26.25
CA GLY A 119 10.77 -47.07 -27.65
C GLY A 119 11.17 -45.60 -27.81
N SER A 120 12.46 -45.34 -27.68
CA SER A 120 13.11 -44.04 -27.86
C SER A 120 12.79 -43.37 -29.20
N SER A 121 12.42 -42.10 -29.20
CA SER A 121 13.01 -41.06 -30.06
C SER A 121 12.24 -39.73 -29.94
N SER A 122 12.97 -38.67 -29.59
CA SER A 122 12.78 -37.30 -30.08
C SER A 122 11.35 -36.75 -30.30
N ALA A 123 10.49 -36.72 -29.29
CA ALA A 123 9.25 -35.92 -29.35
C ALA A 123 8.71 -35.36 -28.02
N SER A 124 9.09 -35.90 -26.85
CA SER A 124 8.55 -35.47 -25.55
C SER A 124 9.37 -34.41 -24.81
N ALA A 125 10.54 -34.01 -25.33
CA ALA A 125 11.31 -32.88 -24.81
C ALA A 125 10.78 -31.51 -25.30
N ASN A 126 9.89 -31.48 -26.31
CA ASN A 126 9.28 -30.24 -26.82
C ASN A 126 7.87 -29.96 -26.29
N ALA A 127 7.28 -30.85 -25.47
CA ALA A 127 5.96 -30.59 -24.85
C ALA A 127 6.06 -30.01 -23.42
N LYS A 128 7.21 -30.17 -22.74
CA LYS A 128 7.49 -29.52 -21.45
C LYS A 128 8.29 -28.22 -21.58
N LEU A 129 8.94 -27.98 -22.72
CA LEU A 129 9.59 -26.69 -23.04
C LEU A 129 8.63 -25.65 -23.66
N GLU A 130 7.43 -26.07 -24.07
CA GLU A 130 6.37 -25.21 -24.63
C GLU A 130 5.26 -24.88 -23.60
N ALA A 131 5.37 -25.38 -22.36
CA ALA A 131 4.62 -24.89 -21.21
C ALA A 131 5.32 -23.70 -20.54
N ASP A 132 6.66 -23.67 -20.56
CA ASP A 132 7.48 -22.55 -20.05
C ASP A 132 7.62 -21.39 -21.05
N LYS A 133 7.05 -21.52 -22.26
CA LYS A 133 6.95 -20.42 -23.26
C LYS A 133 5.55 -19.79 -23.35
N ARG A 134 4.56 -20.32 -22.63
CA ARG A 134 3.37 -19.54 -22.30
C ARG A 134 3.68 -18.84 -21.00
N GLY A 135 4.30 -17.66 -21.12
CA GLY A 135 4.42 -16.72 -20.01
C GLY A 135 3.09 -16.71 -19.27
N SER A 136 3.13 -17.03 -17.98
CA SER A 136 2.01 -16.80 -17.08
C SER A 136 1.52 -15.37 -17.32
N PRO A 137 0.20 -15.14 -17.43
CA PRO A 137 -0.34 -13.79 -17.64
C PRO A 137 0.33 -12.84 -16.66
N LEU A 138 1.13 -11.94 -17.22
CA LEU A 138 2.01 -11.06 -16.47
C LEU A 138 1.16 -10.26 -15.50
N ASP A 139 1.49 -10.47 -14.23
CA ASP A 139 0.88 -9.87 -13.07
C ASP A 139 0.82 -8.34 -13.23
N CYS A 140 -0.38 -7.79 -13.41
CA CYS A 140 -0.64 -6.34 -13.46
C CYS A 140 -0.30 -5.63 -12.14
N ARG A 141 0.19 -6.38 -11.14
CA ARG A 141 0.91 -5.88 -9.96
C ARG A 141 2.22 -5.14 -10.27
N LYS A 142 2.70 -5.05 -11.52
CA LYS A 142 3.82 -4.16 -11.93
C LYS A 142 3.36 -2.77 -12.42
N SER A 143 2.06 -2.53 -12.53
CA SER A 143 1.53 -1.27 -13.04
C SER A 143 0.52 -0.58 -12.12
N GLY A 144 0.10 -1.24 -11.03
CA GLY A 144 -0.70 -0.68 -9.93
C GLY A 144 0.10 0.00 -8.81
N ASP A 145 1.40 0.22 -9.00
CA ASP A 145 2.38 0.55 -7.93
C ASP A 145 2.31 1.98 -7.35
N PHE A 146 1.17 2.67 -7.40
CA PHE A 146 1.00 3.88 -6.57
C PHE A 146 0.50 3.55 -5.16
N PHE A 147 -0.21 2.43 -4.98
CA PHE A 147 -0.82 2.09 -3.69
C PHE A 147 -0.50 0.69 -3.13
N GLY A 148 0.34 -0.09 -3.81
CA GLY A 148 0.91 -1.33 -3.27
C GLY A 148 -0.07 -2.50 -3.08
N VAL A 149 0.48 -3.68 -2.81
CA VAL A 149 -0.27 -4.88 -2.43
C VAL A 149 -0.45 -4.85 -0.91
N LYS A 150 -1.71 -4.86 -0.46
CA LYS A 150 -2.11 -4.80 0.95
C LYS A 150 -1.77 -6.11 1.68
N GLY A 151 -1.48 -5.97 2.97
CA GLY A 151 -1.39 -7.10 3.90
C GLY A 151 -2.76 -7.39 4.52
N SER A 152 -3.03 -8.69 4.77
CA SER A 152 -4.19 -9.29 5.45
C SER A 152 -5.40 -8.36 5.65
N GLY A 153 -6.27 -8.35 4.66
CA GLY A 153 -7.43 -7.47 4.55
C GLY A 153 -8.41 -7.48 5.74
N GLU A 154 -8.62 -6.29 6.29
CA GLU A 154 -9.90 -5.80 6.78
C GLU A 154 -9.99 -4.33 6.30
N GLY A 155 -11.10 -3.94 5.66
CA GLY A 155 -11.31 -2.60 5.06
C GLY A 155 -11.41 -1.45 6.07
N ILE A 156 -10.90 -1.65 7.28
CA ILE A 156 -10.64 -0.66 8.32
C ILE A 156 -9.24 -1.02 8.80
N ASN A 157 -8.28 -0.11 8.71
CA ASN A 157 -6.92 -0.32 9.20
C ASN A 157 -6.97 -1.02 10.58
N PRO A 158 -6.43 -2.25 10.74
CA PRO A 158 -6.50 -2.98 12.00
C PRO A 158 -5.85 -2.22 13.17
N PHE A 159 -4.97 -1.26 12.88
CA PHE A 159 -4.35 -0.37 13.86
C PHE A 159 -5.21 0.85 14.25
N LEU A 160 -6.24 1.19 13.47
CA LEU A 160 -7.27 2.19 13.83
C LEU A 160 -8.51 1.54 14.47
N ARG A 161 -8.55 0.21 14.57
CA ARG A 161 -9.59 -0.53 15.31
C ARG A 161 -9.48 -0.14 16.78
N ASN A 162 -10.53 0.49 17.29
CA ASN A 162 -10.62 1.07 18.63
C ASN A 162 -9.91 0.25 19.72
N ARG A 163 -9.09 0.96 20.51
CA ARG A 163 -8.45 0.58 21.78
C ARG A 163 -9.43 0.21 22.90
N GLU A 164 -10.62 -0.29 22.58
CA GLU A 164 -11.55 -0.79 23.58
C GLU A 164 -11.47 -2.32 23.62
N LYS A 165 -10.64 -2.79 24.57
CA LYS A 165 -10.66 -4.13 25.17
C LYS A 165 -10.05 -5.30 24.37
N GLU A 166 -8.77 -5.22 24.02
CA GLU A 166 -7.96 -6.45 23.91
C GLU A 166 -6.62 -6.27 24.62
N ASN A 167 -6.30 -7.20 25.52
CA ASN A 167 -5.12 -7.16 26.38
C ASN A 167 -3.83 -7.20 25.54
N ASN A 168 -2.94 -6.22 25.77
CA ASN A 168 -1.66 -5.93 25.11
C ASN A 168 -0.58 -7.06 25.11
N LYS A 169 -0.87 -8.32 24.74
CA LYS A 169 0.14 -9.40 24.82
C LYS A 169 0.35 -10.33 23.62
N SER A 170 -0.40 -10.25 22.51
CA SER A 170 -0.26 -11.27 21.43
C SER A 170 0.33 -10.82 20.08
N PHE A 171 0.61 -9.53 19.84
CA PHE A 171 1.04 -9.06 18.50
C PHE A 171 2.56 -8.86 18.28
N ASP A 172 3.40 -9.13 19.28
CA ASP A 172 4.84 -8.83 19.19
C ASP A 172 5.66 -9.89 18.43
N ARG A 173 5.07 -11.05 18.12
CA ARG A 173 5.75 -12.11 17.39
C ARG A 173 4.88 -12.66 16.29
N VAL A 174 5.46 -12.82 15.11
CA VAL A 174 4.78 -13.26 13.90
C VAL A 174 5.58 -14.42 13.31
N SER A 175 4.88 -15.44 12.81
CA SER A 175 5.48 -16.53 12.05
C SER A 175 5.25 -16.31 10.57
N SER A 176 6.22 -16.69 9.73
CA SER A 176 6.07 -16.77 8.28
C SER A 176 6.70 -18.04 7.72
N VAL A 177 6.14 -18.64 6.69
CA VAL A 177 6.65 -19.82 6.00
C VAL A 177 7.71 -19.42 4.97
N SER A 178 8.90 -20.04 5.04
CA SER A 178 9.94 -19.85 4.03
C SER A 178 9.63 -20.66 2.77
N PRO A 179 9.52 -20.03 1.58
CA PRO A 179 9.16 -20.72 0.33
C PRO A 179 10.26 -21.61 -0.25
N GLN A 180 11.46 -21.60 0.33
CA GLN A 180 12.60 -22.39 -0.16
C GLN A 180 12.69 -23.77 0.50
N ASN A 181 12.01 -24.00 1.64
CA ASN A 181 12.20 -25.21 2.46
C ASN A 181 11.02 -25.56 3.38
N ASP A 182 9.84 -24.96 3.24
CA ASP A 182 8.67 -25.12 4.13
C ASP A 182 8.97 -24.92 5.64
N LYS A 183 10.08 -24.25 5.95
CA LYS A 183 10.48 -23.96 7.34
C LYS A 183 9.76 -22.71 7.84
N ILE A 184 9.05 -22.84 8.95
CA ILE A 184 8.47 -21.70 9.67
C ILE A 184 9.61 -20.86 10.26
N VAL A 185 9.63 -19.59 9.89
CA VAL A 185 10.53 -18.56 10.41
C VAL A 185 9.74 -17.67 11.35
N TYR A 186 10.33 -17.36 12.50
CA TYR A 186 9.69 -16.52 13.50
C TYR A 186 10.34 -15.15 13.54
N TYR A 187 9.53 -14.12 13.72
CA TYR A 187 9.95 -12.73 13.81
C TYR A 187 9.48 -12.11 15.12
N LYS A 188 10.30 -11.26 15.71
CA LYS A 188 9.93 -10.36 16.80
C LYS A 188 9.82 -8.94 16.25
N ARG A 189 8.64 -8.34 16.41
CA ARG A 189 8.38 -6.93 16.07
C ARG A 189 9.08 -6.02 17.08
N LYS A 190 9.69 -4.94 16.59
CA LYS A 190 10.32 -3.89 17.40
C LYS A 190 9.98 -2.52 16.81
N ASP A 191 9.86 -1.49 17.65
CA ASP A 191 9.62 -0.13 17.17
C ASP A 191 10.83 0.40 16.40
N ALA A 192 10.59 1.04 15.25
CA ALA A 192 11.64 1.70 14.48
C ALA A 192 12.13 3.01 15.13
N ILE A 193 11.26 3.67 15.91
CA ILE A 193 11.63 4.86 16.68
C ILE A 193 12.42 4.42 17.91
N ARG A 194 13.60 5.01 18.05
CA ARG A 194 14.54 4.76 19.15
C ARG A 194 13.99 5.23 20.50
N ASN A 195 14.40 4.58 21.58
CA ASN A 195 13.99 4.97 22.93
C ASN A 195 14.59 6.33 23.32
N GLU A 196 15.78 6.63 22.85
CA GLU A 196 16.47 7.91 23.03
C GLU A 196 15.66 9.06 22.41
N ALA A 197 15.09 8.83 21.22
CA ALA A 197 14.19 9.79 20.58
C ALA A 197 12.93 10.00 21.42
N LEU A 198 12.30 8.92 21.88
CA LEU A 198 11.12 9.01 22.76
C LEU A 198 11.40 9.84 24.02
N ILE A 199 12.49 9.54 24.72
CA ILE A 199 12.91 10.27 25.94
C ILE A 199 13.08 11.75 25.63
N ARG A 200 13.77 12.08 24.53
CA ARG A 200 13.98 13.47 24.12
C ARG A 200 12.67 14.21 23.85
N PHE A 201 11.70 13.59 23.18
CA PHE A 201 10.38 14.17 22.97
C PHE A 201 9.65 14.40 24.30
N GLN A 202 9.65 13.42 25.20
CA GLN A 202 9.02 13.53 26.52
C GLN A 202 9.66 14.61 27.39
N GLU A 203 10.98 14.79 27.29
CA GLU A 203 11.72 15.86 28.00
C GLU A 203 11.40 17.25 27.45
N VAL A 204 11.43 17.42 26.12
CA VAL A 204 11.14 18.71 25.46
C VAL A 204 9.73 19.19 25.76
N TYR A 205 8.74 18.30 25.66
CA TYR A 205 7.33 18.63 25.89
C TYR A 205 6.88 18.48 27.35
N LYS A 206 7.76 17.95 28.22
CA LYS A 206 7.46 17.62 29.63
C LYS A 206 6.22 16.73 29.78
N ASP A 207 6.00 15.84 28.82
CA ASP A 207 4.83 14.99 28.72
C ASP A 207 5.24 13.53 28.54
N LYS A 208 5.04 12.72 29.58
CA LYS A 208 5.37 11.29 29.58
C LYS A 208 4.34 10.42 28.85
N THR A 209 3.21 10.99 28.44
CA THR A 209 2.16 10.26 27.71
C THR A 209 2.46 10.12 26.22
N ILE A 210 3.42 10.90 25.70
CA ILE A 210 3.91 10.79 24.32
C ILE A 210 4.44 9.37 24.10
N THR A 211 3.95 8.72 23.04
CA THR A 211 4.38 7.39 22.60
C THR A 211 5.16 7.48 21.29
N LYS A 212 5.88 6.42 20.93
CA LYS A 212 6.56 6.33 19.63
C LYS A 212 5.59 6.45 18.46
N GLU A 213 4.42 5.82 18.58
CA GLU A 213 3.36 5.94 17.58
C GLU A 213 2.89 7.39 17.42
N ALA A 214 2.73 8.13 18.53
CA ALA A 214 2.38 9.55 18.48
C ALA A 214 3.46 10.37 17.74
N ILE A 215 4.74 10.10 18.01
CA ILE A 215 5.86 10.71 17.29
C ILE A 215 5.78 10.42 15.79
N PHE A 216 5.44 9.19 15.40
CA PHE A 216 5.32 8.81 13.99
C PHE A 216 4.27 9.64 13.23
N TYR A 217 3.07 9.83 13.80
CA TYR A 217 2.03 10.66 13.19
C TYR A 217 2.35 12.16 13.24
N TYR A 218 2.96 12.63 14.33
CA TYR A 218 3.49 13.99 14.42
C TYR A 218 4.45 14.31 13.25
N LEU A 219 5.37 13.38 12.94
CA LEU A 219 6.28 13.51 11.81
C LEU A 219 5.53 13.59 10.48
N TYR A 220 4.49 12.76 10.31
CA TYR A 220 3.70 12.75 9.09
C TYR A 220 2.99 14.08 8.81
N ALA A 221 2.40 14.70 9.85
CA ALA A 221 1.82 16.03 9.74
C ALA A 221 2.85 17.10 9.39
N LEU A 222 3.98 17.11 10.11
CA LEU A 222 5.03 18.10 9.91
C LEU A 222 5.63 18.06 8.51
N LEU A 223 5.88 16.86 7.97
CA LEU A 223 6.38 16.68 6.62
C LEU A 223 5.36 17.12 5.55
N ASN A 224 4.07 17.12 5.90
CA ASN A 224 3.00 17.63 5.03
C ASN A 224 2.72 19.13 5.19
N HIS A 225 3.23 19.77 6.23
CA HIS A 225 2.92 21.16 6.55
C HIS A 225 3.41 22.12 5.44
N PRO A 226 2.54 23.00 4.89
CA PRO A 226 2.91 23.90 3.79
C PRO A 226 4.12 24.80 4.11
N THR A 227 4.11 25.45 5.27
CA THR A 227 5.24 26.30 5.74
C THR A 227 6.54 25.51 5.90
N TYR A 228 6.49 24.25 6.32
CA TYR A 228 7.70 23.42 6.43
C TYR A 228 8.27 23.11 5.05
N LYS A 229 7.42 22.68 4.10
CA LYS A 229 7.82 22.38 2.73
C LYS A 229 8.44 23.60 2.05
N GLU A 230 7.82 24.77 2.19
CA GLU A 230 8.33 26.01 1.58
C GLU A 230 9.63 26.47 2.25
N LYS A 231 9.68 26.51 3.58
CA LYS A 231 10.86 26.97 4.34
C LYS A 231 12.11 26.13 4.08
N TYR A 232 11.97 24.82 3.86
CA TYR A 232 13.09 23.91 3.63
C TYR A 232 13.18 23.36 2.22
N LYS A 233 12.44 23.94 1.24
CA LYS A 233 12.37 23.47 -0.15
C LYS A 233 13.74 23.14 -0.76
N ASP A 234 14.70 24.06 -0.62
CA ASP A 234 16.06 23.88 -1.14
C ASP A 234 16.82 22.74 -0.45
N ASN A 235 16.62 22.57 0.85
CA ASN A 235 17.28 21.53 1.64
C ASN A 235 16.66 20.16 1.38
N LEU A 236 15.33 20.08 1.30
CA LEU A 236 14.58 18.85 1.06
C LEU A 236 14.91 18.23 -0.31
N SER A 237 15.28 19.04 -1.30
CA SER A 237 15.77 18.54 -2.59
C SER A 237 17.19 17.94 -2.55
N LYS A 238 17.99 18.29 -1.52
CA LYS A 238 19.43 17.97 -1.44
C LYS A 238 19.77 16.99 -0.32
N MET A 239 18.94 16.89 0.71
CA MET A 239 19.16 16.06 1.88
C MET A 239 17.86 15.66 2.56
N LEU A 240 17.97 14.65 3.43
CA LEU A 240 16.82 14.16 4.18
C LEU A 240 16.24 15.21 5.12
N PRO A 241 14.92 15.12 5.39
CA PRO A 241 14.23 16.03 6.30
C PRO A 241 14.90 16.14 7.66
N ARG A 242 14.99 17.37 8.16
CA ARG A 242 15.40 17.65 9.53
C ARG A 242 14.19 18.16 10.31
N ILE A 243 13.92 17.51 11.42
CA ILE A 243 12.70 17.66 12.20
C ILE A 243 12.91 18.69 13.32
N PRO A 244 12.18 19.81 13.31
CA PRO A 244 12.04 20.69 14.47
C PRO A 244 11.04 20.13 15.50
N PHE A 245 11.13 20.64 16.74
CA PHE A 245 10.09 20.46 17.75
C PHE A 245 9.07 21.60 17.61
N MET A 246 7.81 21.28 17.34
CA MET A 246 6.72 22.24 17.20
C MET A 246 6.04 22.46 18.53
N LYS A 247 5.66 23.69 18.87
CA LYS A 247 5.04 24.00 20.18
C LYS A 247 3.81 23.16 20.47
N ASP A 248 2.95 22.95 19.47
CA ASP A 248 1.73 22.14 19.60
C ASP A 248 1.95 20.70 19.12
N PHE A 249 2.56 19.86 19.96
CA PHE A 249 2.80 18.46 19.61
C PHE A 249 1.52 17.69 19.26
N TRP A 250 0.48 17.81 20.11
CA TRP A 250 -0.74 17.03 19.98
C TRP A 250 -1.62 17.49 18.82
N GLY A 251 -1.64 18.78 18.48
CA GLY A 251 -2.30 19.26 17.28
C GLY A 251 -1.68 18.69 16.00
N PHE A 252 -0.35 18.64 15.92
CA PHE A 252 0.35 18.01 14.80
C PHE A 252 0.11 16.50 14.75
N GLU A 253 0.14 15.82 15.90
CA GLU A 253 -0.12 14.39 15.98
C GLU A 253 -1.54 14.02 15.50
N ASN A 254 -2.56 14.74 15.99
CA ASN A 254 -3.96 14.53 15.63
C ASN A 254 -4.19 14.76 14.13
N ALA A 255 -3.64 15.85 13.58
CA ALA A 255 -3.71 16.12 12.15
C ALA A 255 -2.96 15.06 11.34
N GLY A 256 -1.85 14.55 11.86
CA GLY A 256 -1.06 13.48 11.25
C GLY A 256 -1.83 12.17 11.17
N ARG A 257 -2.56 11.81 12.23
CA ARG A 257 -3.47 10.66 12.23
C ARG A 257 -4.61 10.84 11.22
N ALA A 258 -5.22 12.02 11.18
CA ALA A 258 -6.29 12.32 10.23
C ALA A 258 -5.80 12.20 8.78
N LEU A 259 -4.63 12.77 8.46
CA LEU A 259 -4.00 12.63 7.13
C LEU A 259 -3.68 11.17 6.81
N ALA A 260 -3.11 10.43 7.76
CA ALA A 260 -2.79 9.03 7.56
C ALA A 260 -4.05 8.19 7.31
N GLN A 261 -5.13 8.44 8.05
CA GLN A 261 -6.41 7.77 7.83
C GLN A 261 -6.97 8.03 6.43
N LEU A 262 -6.87 9.26 5.93
CA LEU A 262 -7.29 9.59 4.56
C LEU A 262 -6.45 8.84 3.52
N HIS A 263 -5.13 8.85 3.69
CA HIS A 263 -4.21 8.31 2.69
C HIS A 263 -4.11 6.79 2.68
N LEU A 264 -4.29 6.12 3.83
CA LEU A 264 -4.34 4.66 3.89
C LEU A 264 -5.69 4.11 3.38
N ASN A 265 -6.77 4.88 3.54
CA ASN A 265 -8.11 4.49 3.12
C ASN A 265 -8.56 5.21 1.83
N TYR A 266 -7.62 5.58 0.95
CA TYR A 266 -7.86 6.37 -0.25
C TYR A 266 -8.90 5.78 -1.22
N GLU A 267 -9.26 4.49 -1.08
CA GLU A 267 -10.28 3.77 -1.87
C GLU A 267 -11.70 3.87 -1.29
N SER A 268 -11.87 4.41 -0.09
CA SER A 268 -13.10 4.24 0.72
C SER A 268 -14.08 5.41 0.63
N PHE A 269 -13.84 6.39 -0.23
CA PHE A 269 -14.59 7.66 -0.28
C PHE A 269 -15.46 7.80 -1.53
N ALA A 270 -15.53 6.77 -2.37
CA ALA A 270 -16.32 6.79 -3.60
C ALA A 270 -17.81 7.10 -3.33
N GLU A 271 -18.37 6.53 -2.27
CA GLU A 271 -19.77 6.79 -1.88
C GLU A 271 -19.97 8.19 -1.30
N ALA A 272 -18.98 8.71 -0.57
CA ALA A 272 -19.06 10.06 0.01
C ALA A 272 -19.04 11.18 -1.05
N CYS A 273 -18.45 10.92 -2.22
CA CYS A 273 -18.63 11.79 -3.40
C CYS A 273 -20.10 11.90 -3.82
N LEU A 274 -20.91 10.87 -3.57
CA LEU A 274 -22.31 10.79 -3.98
C LEU A 274 -23.22 11.59 -3.05
N ASP A 275 -22.95 11.60 -1.74
CA ASP A 275 -23.78 12.32 -0.77
C ASP A 275 -23.48 13.81 -0.67
N SER A 276 -22.26 14.23 -1.05
CA SER A 276 -21.89 15.64 -1.02
C SER A 276 -22.62 16.42 -2.12
N SER A 277 -23.41 17.43 -1.73
CA SER A 277 -24.14 18.32 -2.65
C SER A 277 -23.22 19.02 -3.68
N ASN A 278 -21.94 19.19 -3.35
CA ASN A 278 -20.92 19.84 -4.19
C ASN A 278 -19.76 18.89 -4.58
N GLY A 279 -19.96 17.57 -4.47
CA GLY A 279 -18.95 16.56 -4.81
C GLY A 279 -18.95 16.20 -6.30
N ALA A 280 -17.80 15.76 -6.81
CA ALA A 280 -17.69 15.23 -8.15
C ALA A 280 -18.58 13.98 -8.32
N PHE A 281 -19.17 13.80 -9.50
CA PHE A 281 -19.96 12.60 -9.80
C PHE A 281 -19.82 12.16 -11.25
N ALA A 282 -20.10 10.87 -11.48
CA ALA A 282 -20.11 10.27 -12.80
C ALA A 282 -21.49 10.41 -13.47
N CYS A 283 -21.49 10.71 -14.76
CA CYS A 283 -22.68 10.81 -15.59
C CYS A 283 -22.41 10.26 -17.00
N LEU A 284 -23.47 10.01 -17.77
CA LEU A 284 -23.32 9.69 -19.18
C LEU A 284 -22.71 10.88 -19.93
N LYS A 285 -21.71 10.61 -20.77
CA LYS A 285 -21.02 11.63 -21.57
C LYS A 285 -21.98 12.42 -22.45
N SER A 286 -23.04 11.78 -22.98
CA SER A 286 -24.07 12.44 -23.77
C SER A 286 -24.84 13.53 -23.01
N LYS A 287 -24.98 13.37 -21.68
CA LYS A 287 -25.68 14.30 -20.79
C LYS A 287 -24.74 15.24 -20.03
N MET A 288 -23.43 15.19 -20.28
CA MET A 288 -22.44 15.96 -19.50
C MET A 288 -22.71 17.47 -19.52
N ASN A 289 -23.18 18.01 -20.66
CA ASN A 289 -23.46 19.43 -20.81
C ASN A 289 -24.68 19.88 -19.99
N ASP A 290 -25.63 18.98 -19.76
CA ASP A 290 -26.80 19.27 -18.94
C ASP A 290 -26.42 19.45 -17.48
N PHE A 291 -25.51 18.62 -16.98
CA PHE A 291 -24.99 18.75 -15.62
C PHE A 291 -24.05 19.93 -15.45
N LYS A 292 -23.34 20.36 -16.50
CA LYS A 292 -22.50 21.56 -16.47
C LYS A 292 -23.32 22.86 -16.50
N GLY A 293 -24.48 22.84 -17.14
CA GLY A 293 -25.41 23.96 -17.18
C GLY A 293 -26.26 24.04 -15.91
N GLN A 294 -26.94 25.17 -15.70
CA GLN A 294 -27.99 25.30 -14.69
C GLN A 294 -29.30 24.64 -15.17
N ASN A 295 -29.24 23.45 -15.80
CA ASN A 295 -30.44 22.75 -16.22
C ASN A 295 -31.10 22.13 -14.98
N LEU A 296 -32.20 22.74 -14.54
CA LEU A 296 -33.00 22.31 -13.37
C LEU A 296 -33.64 20.92 -13.51
N PHE A 297 -33.57 20.27 -14.68
CA PHE A 297 -34.32 19.05 -14.99
C PHE A 297 -33.55 17.75 -14.73
N HIS A 298 -32.22 17.80 -14.61
CA HIS A 298 -31.42 16.60 -14.36
C HIS A 298 -30.80 16.63 -12.97
N THR A 299 -31.05 15.57 -12.20
CA THR A 299 -30.53 15.46 -10.83
C THR A 299 -29.33 14.51 -10.78
N LYS A 300 -28.52 14.66 -9.73
CA LYS A 300 -27.37 13.78 -9.47
C LYS A 300 -27.80 12.31 -9.35
N GLU A 301 -28.98 12.08 -8.78
CA GLU A 301 -29.57 10.76 -8.60
C GLU A 301 -29.93 10.10 -9.93
N GLU A 302 -30.36 10.88 -10.93
CA GLU A 302 -30.60 10.36 -12.29
C GLU A 302 -29.30 9.92 -12.95
N ALA A 303 -28.24 10.74 -12.85
CA ALA A 303 -26.92 10.39 -13.36
C ALA A 303 -26.42 9.08 -12.75
N MET A 304 -26.64 8.89 -11.44
CA MET A 304 -26.25 7.68 -10.73
C MET A 304 -27.01 6.44 -11.21
N ARG A 305 -28.33 6.53 -11.39
CA ARG A 305 -29.13 5.42 -11.93
C ARG A 305 -28.67 5.04 -13.34
N ASP A 306 -28.38 6.03 -14.18
CA ASP A 306 -27.87 5.80 -15.52
C ASP A 306 -26.53 5.05 -15.49
N ILE A 307 -25.58 5.45 -14.63
CA ILE A 307 -24.29 4.77 -14.49
C ILE A 307 -24.44 3.35 -13.91
N GLN A 308 -25.34 3.16 -12.94
CA GLN A 308 -25.61 1.84 -12.36
C GLN A 308 -26.27 0.86 -13.35
N ALA A 309 -27.03 1.38 -14.33
CA ALA A 309 -27.64 0.57 -15.38
C ALA A 309 -26.63 0.08 -16.44
N LEU A 310 -25.42 0.64 -16.47
CA LEU A 310 -24.38 0.27 -17.44
C LEU A 310 -23.82 -1.13 -17.19
N GLN A 311 -23.43 -1.78 -18.27
CA GLN A 311 -22.79 -3.10 -18.24
C GLN A 311 -21.27 -2.94 -18.10
N GLU A 312 -20.56 -3.99 -17.67
CA GLU A 312 -19.10 -3.92 -17.47
C GLU A 312 -18.31 -3.45 -18.69
N LYS A 313 -18.73 -3.87 -19.89
CA LYS A 313 -18.14 -3.45 -21.17
C LYS A 313 -18.18 -1.93 -21.37
N ASP A 314 -19.15 -1.25 -20.78
CA ASP A 314 -19.35 0.20 -20.96
C ASP A 314 -18.36 1.02 -20.13
N PHE A 315 -17.65 0.38 -19.19
CA PHE A 315 -16.60 0.98 -18.38
C PHE A 315 -15.20 0.81 -18.99
N THR A 316 -15.07 0.23 -20.19
CA THR A 316 -13.76 -0.02 -20.81
C THR A 316 -12.92 1.26 -20.89
N ILE A 317 -11.67 1.17 -20.42
CA ILE A 317 -10.70 2.27 -20.43
C ILE A 317 -9.76 2.09 -21.60
N ASN A 318 -9.54 3.17 -22.34
CA ASN A 318 -8.38 3.29 -23.22
C ASN A 318 -7.41 4.31 -22.63
N LYS A 319 -7.89 5.55 -22.48
CA LYS A 319 -7.14 6.65 -21.86
C LYS A 319 -8.09 7.71 -21.32
N LEU A 320 -7.97 8.01 -20.03
CA LEU A 320 -8.67 9.13 -19.41
C LEU A 320 -8.08 10.45 -19.89
N ARG A 321 -8.92 11.49 -20.00
CA ARG A 321 -8.47 12.83 -20.42
C ARG A 321 -9.37 13.92 -19.85
N PHE A 322 -8.81 15.10 -19.68
CA PHE A 322 -9.61 16.31 -19.47
C PHE A 322 -10.43 16.63 -20.73
N GLU A 323 -11.58 17.29 -20.55
CA GLU A 323 -12.41 17.73 -21.68
C GLU A 323 -11.63 18.65 -22.63
N ALA A 324 -10.93 19.63 -22.07
CA ALA A 324 -10.10 20.57 -22.81
C ALA A 324 -8.88 20.97 -21.97
N LYS A 325 -7.85 21.47 -22.65
CA LYS A 325 -6.63 21.95 -21.98
C LYS A 325 -6.99 23.09 -21.02
N GLY A 326 -6.68 22.92 -19.74
CA GLY A 326 -6.96 23.91 -18.67
C GLY A 326 -8.35 23.80 -18.03
N LYS A 327 -9.23 22.93 -18.53
CA LYS A 327 -10.52 22.63 -17.88
C LYS A 327 -10.38 21.42 -16.97
N LEU A 328 -10.26 21.70 -15.66
CA LEU A 328 -10.04 20.68 -14.62
C LEU A 328 -11.34 20.25 -13.93
N ASP A 329 -12.47 20.87 -14.27
CA ASP A 329 -13.79 20.58 -13.72
C ASP A 329 -14.39 19.26 -14.26
N THR A 330 -13.83 18.71 -15.33
CA THR A 330 -14.39 17.55 -16.03
C THR A 330 -13.34 16.62 -16.60
N ILE A 331 -13.52 15.32 -16.32
CA ILE A 331 -12.73 14.23 -16.88
C ILE A 331 -13.62 13.36 -17.76
N ILE A 332 -13.19 13.14 -19.00
CA ILE A 332 -13.76 12.14 -19.89
C ILE A 332 -13.13 10.80 -19.53
N PHE A 333 -13.94 9.90 -18.99
CA PHE A 333 -13.50 8.57 -18.57
C PHE A 333 -13.37 7.66 -19.80
N ASN A 334 -14.41 7.61 -20.63
CA ASN A 334 -14.41 6.92 -21.92
C ASN A 334 -15.49 7.54 -22.84
N ASP A 335 -15.97 6.80 -23.85
CA ASP A 335 -17.00 7.31 -24.77
C ASP A 335 -18.42 7.31 -24.19
N ASN A 336 -18.64 6.59 -23.08
CA ASN A 336 -19.93 6.48 -22.42
C ASN A 336 -20.02 7.34 -21.15
N ILE A 337 -18.91 7.51 -20.43
CA ILE A 337 -18.89 8.05 -19.06
C ILE A 337 -18.01 9.31 -19.00
N ALA A 338 -18.48 10.30 -18.25
CA ALA A 338 -17.74 11.49 -17.85
C ALA A 338 -17.90 11.74 -16.35
N ILE A 339 -16.91 12.37 -15.73
CA ILE A 339 -16.97 12.86 -14.34
C ILE A 339 -16.98 14.38 -14.39
N VAL A 340 -17.97 14.98 -13.73
CA VAL A 340 -18.22 16.42 -13.74
C VAL A 340 -18.17 17.00 -12.32
N HIS A 341 -18.15 18.33 -12.21
CA HIS A 341 -18.13 19.08 -10.94
C HIS A 341 -16.94 18.74 -10.05
N ILE A 342 -15.77 18.50 -10.65
CA ILE A 342 -14.56 18.23 -9.87
C ILE A 342 -14.09 19.52 -9.20
N PRO A 343 -14.00 19.57 -7.85
CA PRO A 343 -13.55 20.77 -7.16
C PRO A 343 -12.10 21.09 -7.51
N LEU A 344 -11.81 22.33 -7.91
CA LEU A 344 -10.44 22.76 -8.26
C LEU A 344 -9.44 22.55 -7.11
N LYS A 345 -9.93 22.67 -5.86
CA LYS A 345 -9.17 22.41 -4.64
C LYS A 345 -8.56 20.99 -4.59
N ALA A 346 -9.19 20.01 -5.24
CA ALA A 346 -8.66 18.64 -5.30
C ALA A 346 -7.31 18.55 -6.04
N TYR A 347 -7.02 19.50 -6.94
CA TYR A 347 -5.76 19.56 -7.68
C TYR A 347 -4.63 20.28 -6.93
N GLU A 348 -4.94 20.97 -5.84
CA GLU A 348 -3.94 21.65 -5.00
C GLU A 348 -3.10 20.66 -4.20
N TYR A 349 -3.70 19.53 -3.80
CA TYR A 349 -2.95 18.46 -3.16
C TYR A 349 -2.04 17.78 -4.17
N LYS A 350 -0.73 17.84 -3.94
CA LYS A 350 0.29 17.28 -4.82
C LYS A 350 1.14 16.24 -4.11
N VAL A 351 1.39 15.15 -4.83
CA VAL A 351 2.34 14.11 -4.47
C VAL A 351 3.34 14.01 -5.61
N ASN A 352 4.60 14.34 -5.36
CA ASN A 352 5.67 14.32 -6.37
C ASN A 352 5.34 15.19 -7.61
N GLY A 353 4.85 16.40 -7.39
CA GLY A 353 4.57 17.40 -8.43
C GLY A 353 3.27 17.24 -9.22
N LYS A 354 2.56 16.12 -9.08
CA LYS A 354 1.25 15.87 -9.71
C LYS A 354 0.15 15.71 -8.66
N SER A 355 -1.08 16.05 -9.00
CA SER A 355 -2.23 15.71 -8.15
C SER A 355 -2.51 14.21 -8.19
N PRO A 356 -3.12 13.62 -7.14
CA PRO A 356 -3.57 12.23 -7.17
C PRO A 356 -4.48 11.91 -8.37
N ILE A 357 -5.29 12.87 -8.79
CA ILE A 357 -6.15 12.77 -9.97
C ILE A 357 -5.31 12.61 -11.25
N GLU A 358 -4.28 13.44 -11.42
CA GLU A 358 -3.35 13.35 -12.55
C GLU A 358 -2.55 12.04 -12.55
N TRP A 359 -2.19 11.53 -11.37
CA TRP A 359 -1.57 10.21 -11.24
C TRP A 359 -2.46 9.09 -11.77
N ILE A 360 -3.74 9.08 -11.43
CA ILE A 360 -4.69 8.08 -11.94
C ILE A 360 -4.80 8.18 -13.47
N ILE A 361 -4.95 9.39 -14.02
CA ILE A 361 -5.04 9.62 -15.47
C ILE A 361 -3.78 9.10 -16.19
N ASP A 362 -2.59 9.30 -15.60
CA ASP A 362 -1.32 8.88 -16.21
C ASP A 362 -1.07 7.37 -16.10
N ARG A 363 -1.51 6.73 -15.01
CA ARG A 363 -1.27 5.31 -14.74
C ARG A 363 -2.30 4.40 -15.39
N TYR A 364 -3.59 4.72 -15.30
CA TYR A 364 -4.68 3.87 -15.78
C TYR A 364 -5.00 4.16 -17.25
N GLN A 365 -4.08 3.77 -18.13
CA GLN A 365 -4.27 3.82 -19.57
C GLN A 365 -3.63 2.60 -20.22
N VAL A 366 -4.23 2.10 -21.30
CA VAL A 366 -3.70 0.96 -22.05
C VAL A 366 -2.39 1.38 -22.70
N LYS A 367 -1.30 0.71 -22.32
CA LYS A 367 0.04 0.94 -22.86
C LYS A 367 0.66 -0.39 -23.28
N ILE A 368 1.48 -0.36 -24.31
CA ILE A 368 2.32 -1.50 -24.68
C ILE A 368 3.76 -1.05 -24.52
N ASP A 369 4.52 -1.80 -23.73
CA ASP A 369 5.94 -1.54 -23.59
C ASP A 369 6.67 -1.79 -24.91
N LYS A 370 7.52 -0.86 -25.33
CA LYS A 370 8.12 -0.90 -26.67
C LYS A 370 9.16 -2.01 -26.82
N ASP A 371 9.87 -2.31 -25.74
CA ASP A 371 11.02 -3.22 -25.77
C ASP A 371 10.59 -4.67 -25.51
N SER A 372 9.70 -4.87 -24.55
CA SER A 372 9.21 -6.20 -24.17
C SER A 372 7.93 -6.62 -24.91
N HIS A 373 7.24 -5.67 -25.56
CA HIS A 373 5.91 -5.87 -26.16
C HIS A 373 4.84 -6.36 -25.18
N ILE A 374 5.07 -6.22 -23.87
CA ILE A 374 4.11 -6.63 -22.85
C ILE A 374 3.00 -5.57 -22.77
N PRO A 375 1.72 -5.96 -22.95
CA PRO A 375 0.61 -5.05 -22.75
C PRO A 375 0.37 -4.80 -21.26
N ASN A 376 0.18 -3.54 -20.92
CA ASN A 376 -0.28 -3.07 -19.63
C ASN A 376 -1.71 -2.52 -19.81
N ASP A 377 -2.69 -3.36 -19.49
CA ASP A 377 -4.11 -3.04 -19.63
C ASP A 377 -4.78 -2.97 -18.25
N PRO A 378 -5.22 -1.77 -17.80
CA PRO A 378 -5.91 -1.62 -16.53
C PRO A 378 -7.27 -2.33 -16.47
N ASN A 379 -7.89 -2.67 -17.61
CA ASN A 379 -9.19 -3.35 -17.65
C ASN A 379 -9.12 -4.80 -17.16
N LEU A 380 -7.92 -5.39 -17.17
CA LEU A 380 -7.69 -6.76 -16.72
C LEU A 380 -7.53 -6.87 -15.20
N TYR A 381 -7.30 -5.74 -14.52
CA TYR A 381 -7.11 -5.70 -13.07
C TYR A 381 -8.43 -5.97 -12.34
N GLU A 382 -8.37 -6.80 -11.30
CA GLU A 382 -9.47 -7.04 -10.37
C GLU A 382 -8.97 -6.79 -8.96
N CYS A 383 -9.75 -6.03 -8.20
CA CYS A 383 -9.39 -5.64 -6.85
C CYS A 383 -9.69 -6.81 -5.89
N GLU A 384 -8.64 -7.43 -5.35
CA GLU A 384 -8.76 -8.59 -4.46
C GLU A 384 -9.01 -8.19 -2.98
N GLU A 385 -8.71 -6.94 -2.61
CA GLU A 385 -8.67 -6.47 -1.22
C GLU A 385 -9.09 -4.99 -1.08
N GLY A 386 -9.35 -4.53 0.14
CA GLY A 386 -9.71 -3.13 0.42
C GLY A 386 -11.20 -2.80 0.20
N ALA A 387 -11.52 -1.50 0.17
CA ALA A 387 -12.89 -1.02 0.11
C ALA A 387 -13.57 -1.24 -1.25
N LEU A 388 -12.78 -1.43 -2.31
CA LEU A 388 -13.26 -1.65 -3.68
C LEU A 388 -13.13 -3.12 -4.13
N LYS A 389 -13.00 -4.03 -3.17
CA LYS A 389 -12.88 -5.47 -3.41
C LYS A 389 -14.01 -6.00 -4.30
N GLY A 390 -13.63 -6.81 -5.28
CA GLY A 390 -14.56 -7.41 -6.26
C GLY A 390 -14.90 -6.50 -7.43
N LEU A 391 -14.44 -5.24 -7.45
CA LEU A 391 -14.55 -4.41 -8.65
C LEU A 391 -13.43 -4.74 -9.64
N LYS A 392 -13.81 -4.74 -10.92
CA LYS A 392 -12.92 -5.07 -12.03
C LYS A 392 -12.77 -3.92 -13.01
N GLY A 393 -11.56 -3.77 -13.52
CA GLY A 393 -11.19 -2.90 -14.62
C GLY A 393 -11.73 -1.49 -14.48
N GLY A 394 -12.50 -1.06 -15.47
CA GLY A 394 -13.08 0.27 -15.50
C GLY A 394 -13.95 0.66 -14.30
N LYS A 395 -14.72 -0.27 -13.73
CA LYS A 395 -15.53 0.01 -12.54
C LYS A 395 -14.63 0.34 -11.35
N TYR A 396 -13.57 -0.44 -11.14
CA TYR A 396 -12.60 -0.17 -10.09
C TYR A 396 -11.98 1.23 -10.25
N VAL A 397 -11.50 1.56 -11.45
CA VAL A 397 -10.85 2.86 -11.70
C VAL A 397 -11.83 4.03 -11.54
N LEU A 398 -13.09 3.88 -11.94
CA LEU A 398 -14.10 4.92 -11.76
C LEU A 398 -14.33 5.22 -10.27
N HIS A 399 -14.54 4.18 -9.47
CA HIS A 399 -14.73 4.33 -8.02
C HIS A 399 -13.47 4.84 -7.34
N LEU A 400 -12.29 4.36 -7.74
CA LEU A 400 -11.01 4.84 -7.25
C LEU A 400 -10.84 6.34 -7.54
N LEU A 401 -11.14 6.79 -8.75
CA LEU A 401 -11.00 8.18 -9.15
C LEU A 401 -11.92 9.10 -8.35
N LEU A 402 -13.19 8.72 -8.16
CA LEU A 402 -14.12 9.44 -7.29
C LEU A 402 -13.59 9.50 -5.85
N SER A 403 -13.17 8.36 -5.31
CA SER A 403 -12.62 8.28 -3.96
C SER A 403 -11.39 9.17 -3.76
N VAL A 404 -10.49 9.21 -4.75
CA VAL A 404 -9.27 10.01 -4.70
C VAL A 404 -9.54 11.51 -4.86
N ILE A 405 -10.57 11.90 -5.63
CA ILE A 405 -11.03 13.30 -5.67
C ILE A 405 -11.47 13.76 -4.28
N GLU A 406 -12.34 13.00 -3.62
CA GLU A 406 -12.84 13.32 -2.27
C GLU A 406 -11.71 13.32 -1.24
N MET A 407 -10.85 12.30 -1.28
CA MET A 407 -9.67 12.22 -0.43
C MET A 407 -8.81 13.47 -0.56
N SER A 408 -8.56 13.94 -1.79
CA SER A 408 -7.73 15.12 -2.04
C SER A 408 -8.35 16.40 -1.44
N VAL A 409 -9.67 16.58 -1.57
CA VAL A 409 -10.39 17.71 -0.95
C VAL A 409 -10.30 17.65 0.58
N ARG A 410 -10.53 16.47 1.17
CA ARG A 410 -10.42 16.26 2.63
C ARG A 410 -9.00 16.50 3.11
N THR A 411 -8.00 16.04 2.38
CA THR A 411 -6.59 16.28 2.70
C THR A 411 -6.31 17.77 2.74
N MET A 412 -6.74 18.55 1.76
CA MET A 412 -6.55 20.00 1.78
C MET A 412 -7.25 20.66 2.97
N LYS A 413 -8.46 20.24 3.32
CA LYS A 413 -9.17 20.72 4.53
C LYS A 413 -8.40 20.41 5.82
N THR A 414 -7.80 19.22 5.91
CA THR A 414 -6.96 18.84 7.06
C THR A 414 -5.67 19.66 7.10
N LEU A 415 -5.05 19.93 5.95
CA LEU A 415 -3.84 20.76 5.89
C LEU A 415 -4.10 22.22 6.27
N GLU A 416 -5.26 22.77 5.90
CA GLU A 416 -5.67 24.13 6.29
C GLU A 416 -5.99 24.26 7.79
N SER A 417 -6.34 23.15 8.44
CA SER A 417 -6.61 23.10 9.89
C SER A 417 -5.40 22.64 10.72
N LEU A 418 -4.22 22.52 10.12
CA LEU A 418 -2.98 22.25 10.84
C LEU A 418 -2.67 23.37 11.85
N PRO A 419 -2.06 23.05 13.00
CA PRO A 419 -1.57 24.06 13.92
C PRO A 419 -0.51 24.95 13.27
N ALA A 420 -0.35 26.17 13.78
CA ALA A 420 0.64 27.11 13.27
C ALA A 420 2.06 26.54 13.34
N TYR A 421 2.89 26.90 12.35
CA TYR A 421 4.29 26.52 12.31
C TYR A 421 5.11 27.32 13.34
N GLU A 422 5.02 26.95 14.60
CA GLU A 422 5.80 27.54 15.70
C GLU A 422 6.76 26.52 16.30
N VAL A 423 8.05 26.80 16.23
CA VAL A 423 9.09 25.94 16.78
C VAL A 423 9.24 26.24 18.28
N VAL A 424 9.49 25.20 19.09
CA VAL A 424 9.91 25.37 20.49
C VAL A 424 11.27 26.04 20.48
N GLU A 425 11.35 27.27 20.98
CA GLU A 425 12.62 27.94 21.21
C GLU A 425 13.35 27.18 22.32
N GLY A 426 14.56 26.74 22.00
CA GLY A 426 15.44 26.00 22.89
C GLY A 426 16.80 26.64 22.94
#